data_AF-A0A8T1ACQ5-F1
#
_entry.id   AF-A0A8T1ACQ5-F1
#
_cell.length_a   1.000
_cell.length_b   1.000
_cell.length_c   1.000
_cell.angle_alpha   90.00
_cell.angle_beta   90.00
_cell.angle_gamma   90.00
#
_symmetry.space_group_name_H-M   'P 1'
#
loop_
_entity.id
_entity.type
_entity.pdbx_description
1 polymer ?
#
loop_
_entity_poly.entity_id
_entity_poly.type
_entity_poly.pdbx_seq_one_letter_code
_entity_poly.pdbx_strand_id
1 'polypeptide(L)'
;MLRRSLHGMHKKVQDEKEHRRVQDMAAHKGSMANFDVGDFVLWSRIDQRLSDNKLLEQWVGPFKVIEAKPHSFVIQHLISGR
;
A
#
# COMPACT_ATOMS: atom_id res chain seq x y z
N MET A 1 -36.33 20.45 -2.73
CA MET A 1 -36.32 19.09 -2.13
C MET A 1 -35.15 18.22 -2.62
N LEU A 2 -34.81 18.22 -3.91
CA LEU A 2 -33.77 17.35 -4.49
C LEU A 2 -32.35 17.53 -3.87
N ARG A 3 -31.91 18.77 -3.66
CA ARG A 3 -30.60 19.07 -3.04
C ARG A 3 -30.42 18.46 -1.64
N ARG A 4 -31.49 18.43 -0.84
CA ARG A 4 -31.47 17.90 0.53
C ARG A 4 -31.38 16.37 0.53
N SER A 5 -32.08 15.72 -0.39
CA SER A 5 -32.02 14.28 -0.60
C SER A 5 -30.63 13.83 -1.08
N LEU A 6 -30.05 14.53 -2.06
CA LEU A 6 -28.67 14.28 -2.53
C LEU A 6 -27.63 14.44 -1.42
N HIS A 7 -27.74 15.49 -0.61
CA HIS A 7 -26.85 15.67 0.55
C HIS A 7 -26.97 14.51 1.56
N GLY A 8 -28.19 14.04 1.81
CA GLY A 8 -28.44 12.89 2.67
C GLY A 8 -27.83 11.59 2.13
N MET A 9 -27.92 11.34 0.82
CA MET A 9 -27.29 10.16 0.20
C MET A 9 -25.77 10.22 0.24
N HIS A 10 -25.16 11.37 -0.10
CA HIS A 10 -23.72 11.53 -0.01
C HIS A 10 -23.19 11.34 1.40
N LYS A 11 -23.90 11.84 2.42
CA LYS A 11 -23.52 11.63 3.82
C LYS A 11 -23.49 10.13 4.16
N LYS A 12 -24.53 9.37 3.79
CA LYS A 12 -24.57 7.92 4.02
C LYS A 12 -23.40 7.18 3.35
N VAL A 13 -23.09 7.53 2.10
CA VAL A 13 -21.96 6.92 1.37
C VAL A 13 -20.62 7.23 2.05
N GLN A 14 -20.44 8.45 2.54
CA GLN A 14 -19.22 8.80 3.29
C GLN A 14 -19.13 8.06 4.62
N ASP A 15 -20.24 7.95 5.35
CA ASP A 15 -20.32 7.24 6.63
C ASP A 15 -20.01 5.75 6.45
N GLU A 16 -20.58 5.10 5.42
CA GLU A 16 -20.31 3.69 5.09
C GLU A 16 -18.85 3.46 4.66
N LYS A 17 -18.29 4.38 3.88
CA LYS A 17 -16.88 4.33 3.46
C LYS A 17 -15.95 4.44 4.67
N GLU A 18 -16.24 5.35 5.58
CA GLU A 18 -15.44 5.54 6.80
C GLU A 18 -15.55 4.33 7.74
N HIS A 19 -16.75 3.78 7.89
CA HIS A 19 -16.97 2.56 8.66
C HIS A 19 -16.17 1.38 8.08
N ARG A 20 -16.20 1.20 6.75
CA ARG A 20 -15.41 0.17 6.08
C ARG A 20 -13.90 0.41 6.22
N ARG A 21 -13.43 1.66 6.11
CA ARG A 21 -12.03 2.02 6.34
C ARG A 21 -11.57 1.61 7.75
N VAL A 22 -12.37 1.90 8.78
CA VAL A 22 -12.04 1.55 10.17
C VAL A 22 -12.04 0.03 10.37
N GLN A 23 -13.01 -0.69 9.79
CA GLN A 23 -13.04 -2.16 9.79
C GLN A 23 -11.82 -2.76 9.10
N ASP A 24 -11.44 -2.25 7.93
CA ASP A 24 -10.28 -2.71 7.18
C ASP A 24 -8.98 -2.41 7.94
N MET A 25 -8.85 -1.27 8.61
CA MET A 25 -7.70 -0.98 9.48
C MET A 25 -7.62 -1.91 10.70
N ALA A 26 -8.77 -2.28 11.28
CA ALA A 26 -8.82 -3.22 12.40
C ALA A 26 -8.49 -4.65 11.96
N ALA A 27 -9.00 -5.07 10.80
CA ALA A 27 -8.73 -6.38 10.20
C ALA A 27 -7.29 -6.50 9.68
N HIS A 28 -6.79 -5.43 9.07
CA HIS A 28 -5.42 -5.29 8.61
C HIS A 28 -4.60 -4.49 9.61
N LYS A 29 -4.60 -4.95 10.87
CA LYS A 29 -3.52 -4.61 11.81
C LYS A 29 -2.28 -5.31 11.28
N GLY A 30 -1.63 -4.69 10.29
CA GLY A 30 -0.59 -5.30 9.46
C GLY A 30 0.34 -6.14 10.32
N SER A 31 0.60 -7.37 9.90
CA SER A 31 1.71 -8.12 10.49
C SER A 31 2.95 -7.24 10.31
N MET A 32 3.68 -6.97 11.39
CA MET A 32 5.00 -6.38 11.25
C MET A 32 5.72 -7.25 10.24
N ALA A 33 6.14 -6.66 9.12
CA ALA A 33 6.73 -7.44 8.06
C ALA A 33 7.96 -8.16 8.64
N ASN A 34 7.89 -9.49 8.72
CA ASN A 34 8.88 -10.33 9.40
C ASN A 34 10.07 -10.57 8.48
N PHE A 35 10.71 -9.50 8.01
CA PHE A 35 11.95 -9.59 7.24
C PHE A 35 13.14 -9.36 8.16
N ASP A 36 14.16 -10.18 8.01
CA ASP A 36 15.42 -10.06 8.72
C ASP A 36 16.53 -9.54 7.78
N VAL A 37 17.60 -8.99 8.37
CA VAL A 37 18.79 -8.59 7.62
C VAL A 37 19.39 -9.84 6.98
N GLY A 38 19.48 -9.84 5.64
CA GLY A 38 19.89 -11.01 4.87
C GLY A 38 18.83 -11.57 3.94
N ASP A 39 17.55 -11.31 4.23
CA ASP A 39 16.43 -11.78 3.41
C ASP A 39 16.42 -11.14 2.02
N PHE A 40 15.85 -11.87 1.06
CA PHE A 40 15.64 -11.38 -0.30
C PHE A 40 14.17 -11.00 -0.49
N VAL A 41 13.93 -9.80 -1.00
CA VAL A 41 12.60 -9.23 -1.20
C VAL A 41 12.43 -8.70 -2.61
N LEU A 42 11.19 -8.67 -3.10
CA LEU A 42 10.82 -8.02 -4.36
C LEU A 42 10.32 -6.61 -4.07
N TRP A 43 10.72 -5.64 -4.90
CA TRP A 43 10.21 -4.26 -4.78
C TRP A 43 9.13 -4.01 -5.82
N SER A 44 7.92 -3.66 -5.35
CA SER A 44 6.82 -3.24 -6.23
C SER A 44 7.10 -1.84 -6.77
N ARG A 45 7.39 -1.75 -8.07
CA ARG A 45 7.44 -0.50 -8.82
C ARG A 45 6.06 -0.21 -9.38
N ILE A 46 5.45 0.85 -8.87
CA ILE A 46 4.26 1.44 -9.49
C ILE A 46 4.75 2.39 -10.58
N ASP A 47 5.13 1.81 -11.72
CA ASP A 47 5.62 2.58 -12.87
C ASP A 47 4.41 3.19 -13.60
N GLN A 48 4.10 4.44 -13.23
CA GLN A 48 3.15 5.34 -13.89
C GLN A 48 1.69 4.86 -13.97
N ARG A 49 0.78 5.82 -13.82
CA ARG A 49 -0.65 5.57 -14.06
C ARG A 49 -0.81 5.34 -15.57
N LEU A 50 -1.33 4.20 -15.98
CA LEU A 50 -1.88 4.06 -17.33
C LEU A 50 -2.92 5.17 -17.55
N SER A 51 -3.09 5.59 -18.81
CA SER A 51 -4.15 6.53 -19.23
C SER A 51 -5.54 6.15 -18.70
N ASP A 52 -5.75 4.86 -18.43
CA ASP A 52 -7.04 4.27 -18.04
C ASP A 52 -7.20 4.12 -16.51
N ASN A 53 -6.44 4.86 -15.70
CA ASN A 53 -6.46 4.79 -14.22
C ASN A 53 -6.11 3.43 -13.61
N LYS A 54 -5.55 2.50 -14.39
CA LYS A 54 -5.02 1.22 -13.88
C LYS A 54 -3.55 1.42 -13.46
N LEU A 55 -3.20 0.88 -12.29
CA LEU A 55 -1.81 0.81 -11.85
C LEU A 55 -1.17 -0.41 -12.51
N LEU A 56 -0.04 -0.22 -13.19
CA LEU A 56 0.83 -1.32 -13.55
C LEU A 56 1.70 -1.61 -12.34
N GLU A 57 1.40 -2.71 -11.66
CA GLU A 57 2.25 -3.21 -10.59
C GLU A 57 3.33 -4.10 -11.20
N GLN A 58 4.57 -3.59 -11.25
CA GLN A 58 5.71 -4.38 -11.68
C GLN A 58 6.54 -4.79 -10.46
N TRP A 59 6.68 -6.09 -10.24
CA TRP A 59 7.60 -6.63 -9.24
C TRP A 59 9.01 -6.66 -9.83
N VAL A 60 9.93 -5.90 -9.24
CA VAL A 60 11.32 -5.85 -9.67
C VAL A 60 12.19 -6.54 -8.66
N GLY A 61 13.04 -7.45 -9.19
CA GLY A 61 14.32 -7.94 -8.66
C GLY A 61 14.36 -8.49 -7.24
N PRO A 62 15.23 -9.46 -6.95
CA PRO A 62 15.60 -9.76 -5.57
C PRO A 62 16.55 -8.67 -5.06
N PHE A 63 16.08 -7.89 -4.11
CA PHE A 63 16.90 -6.99 -3.30
C PHE A 63 17.21 -7.66 -1.97
N LYS A 64 18.40 -7.42 -1.43
CA LYS A 64 18.77 -7.93 -0.09
C LYS A 64 18.47 -6.89 0.97
N VAL A 65 17.81 -7.29 2.05
CA VAL A 65 17.62 -6.43 3.23
C VAL A 65 18.98 -6.25 3.92
N ILE A 66 19.43 -5.01 4.01
CA ILE A 66 20.71 -4.64 4.64
C ILE A 66 20.52 -3.97 6.01
N GLU A 67 19.35 -3.41 6.28
CA GLU A 67 19.03 -2.77 7.56
C GLU A 67 17.52 -2.88 7.85
N ALA A 68 17.18 -3.26 9.09
CA ALA A 68 15.82 -3.24 9.61
C ALA A 68 15.64 -2.03 10.54
N LYS A 69 14.71 -1.13 10.19
CA LYS A 69 14.30 0.03 10.99
C LYS A 69 12.93 -0.23 11.62
N PRO A 70 12.49 0.53 12.64
CA PRO A 70 11.24 0.27 13.35
C PRO A 70 9.99 0.12 12.46
N HIS A 71 9.96 0.85 11.34
CA HIS A 71 8.83 0.86 10.40
C HIS A 71 9.26 0.80 8.92
N SER A 72 10.51 0.45 8.63
CA SER A 72 11.01 0.40 7.25
C SER A 72 12.22 -0.53 7.13
N PHE A 73 12.55 -0.92 5.91
CA PHE A 73 13.74 -1.73 5.61
C PHE A 73 14.57 -1.00 4.56
N VAL A 74 15.89 -1.08 4.70
CA VAL A 74 16.82 -0.66 3.65
C VAL A 74 17.20 -1.89 2.85
N ILE A 75 17.02 -1.79 1.53
CA ILE A 75 17.27 -2.88 0.59
C ILE A 75 18.37 -2.48 -0.38
N GLN A 76 19.21 -3.42 -0.80
CA GLN A 76 20.32 -3.19 -1.72
C GLN A 76 20.17 -4.04 -2.98
N HIS A 77 20.44 -3.45 -4.15
CA HIS A 77 20.46 -4.20 -5.40
C HIS A 77 21.78 -4.97 -5.53
N LEU A 78 21.68 -6.30 -5.66
CA LEU A 78 22.85 -7.19 -5.63
C LEU A 78 23.79 -7.02 -6.82
N ILE A 79 23.27 -6.61 -7.98
CA ILE A 79 24.05 -6.50 -9.22
C ILE A 79 24.76 -5.15 -9.32
N SER A 80 24.17 -4.09 -8.77
CA SER A 80 24.72 -2.73 -8.85
C SER A 80 25.40 -2.26 -7.57
N GLY A 81 25.24 -2.98 -6.45
CA GLY A 81 25.80 -2.62 -5.14
C GLY A 81 25.32 -1.28 -4.59
N ARG A 82 24.31 -0.67 -5.23
CA ARG A 82 23.67 0.61 -4.89
C ARG A 82 22.20 0.39 -4.60
#